data_AF-A0A942FS78-F1
#
_entry.id   AF-A0A942FS78-F1
#
_cell.length_a   1.000
_cell.length_b   1.000
_cell.length_c   1.000
_cell.angle_alpha   90.00
_cell.angle_beta   90.00
_cell.angle_gamma   90.00
#
_symmetry.space_group_name_H-M   'P 1'
#
loop_
_entity.id
_entity.type
_entity.pdbx_description
1 polymer ?
#
loop_
_entity_poly.entity_id
_entity_poly.type
_entity_poly.pdbx_seq_one_letter_code
_entity_poly.pdbx_strand_id
1 'polypeptide(L)' 'MGYAFISGNCWTCGTLFTFNPLKVPSIRDSGGVRQAICGNCVRFANKMRIEKGMDPFPVPADAYEAVDENELQI' A
#
# COMPACT_ATOMS: atom_id res chain seq x y z
N MET A 1 6.51 -18.86 14.48
CA MET A 1 6.54 -17.55 13.83
C MET A 1 5.44 -17.56 12.79
N GLY A 2 4.37 -16.81 13.04
CA GLY A 2 3.22 -16.72 12.15
C GLY A 2 3.38 -15.54 11.20
N TYR A 3 2.69 -15.63 10.07
CA TYR A 3 2.57 -14.54 9.09
C TYR A 3 1.10 -14.38 8.73
N ALA A 4 0.68 -13.14 8.46
CA ALA A 4 -0.65 -12.86 7.96
C ALA A 4 -0.61 -12.35 6.53
N PHE A 5 -1.56 -12.82 5.73
CA PHE A 5 -1.87 -12.25 4.42
C PHE A 5 -3.14 -11.43 4.56
N ILE A 6 -3.04 -10.12 4.32
CA ILE A 6 -4.21 -9.26 4.25
C ILE A 6 -4.49 -8.99 2.78
N SER A 7 -5.72 -9.24 2.36
CA SER A 7 -6.19 -8.94 1.01
C SER A 7 -7.24 -7.85 1.04
N GLY A 8 -7.23 -7.04 -0.01
CA GLY A 8 -8.20 -5.96 -0.19
C GLY A 8 -8.12 -5.41 -1.60
N ASN A 9 -9.15 -4.65 -1.97
CA ASN A 9 -9.19 -4.00 -3.28
C ASN A 9 -8.38 -2.71 -3.24
N CYS A 10 -7.59 -2.47 -4.28
CA CYS A 10 -6.93 -1.18 -4.48
C CYS A 10 -7.97 -0.08 -4.58
N TRP A 11 -7.83 0.97 -3.79
CA TRP A 11 -8.76 2.09 -3.81
C TRP A 11 -8.86 2.78 -5.18
N THR A 12 -7.76 2.81 -5.95
CA THR A 12 -7.71 3.52 -7.24
C THR A 12 -8.24 2.67 -8.41
N CYS A 13 -7.81 1.41 -8.52
CA CYS A 13 -8.13 0.58 -9.70
C CYS A 13 -9.04 -0.62 -9.39
N GLY A 14 -9.41 -0.83 -8.13
CA GLY A 14 -10.31 -1.92 -7.70
C GLY A 14 -9.71 -3.32 -7.71
N THR A 15 -8.47 -3.51 -8.19
CA THR A 15 -7.82 -4.83 -8.24
C THR A 15 -7.61 -5.40 -6.85
N LEU A 16 -7.98 -6.67 -6.65
CA LEU A 16 -7.68 -7.43 -5.43
C LEU A 16 -6.18 -7.73 -5.35
N PHE A 17 -5.56 -7.47 -4.21
CA PHE A 17 -4.15 -7.76 -3.97
C PHE A 17 -3.89 -8.03 -2.49
N THR A 18 -2.75 -8.66 -2.19
CA THR A 18 -2.26 -8.83 -0.82
C THR A 18 -1.25 -7.75 -0.46
N PHE A 19 -1.21 -7.34 0.81
CA PHE A 19 -0.32 -6.29 1.27
C PHE A 19 -0.04 -6.33 2.78
N ASN A 20 1.04 -5.66 3.19
CA ASN A 20 1.31 -5.37 4.59
C ASN A 20 0.50 -4.14 5.02
N PRO A 21 -0.48 -4.26 5.94
CA PRO A 21 -1.39 -3.16 6.30
C PRO A 21 -0.68 -1.97 6.97
N LEU A 22 0.49 -2.19 7.54
CA LEU A 22 1.27 -1.17 8.22
C LEU A 22 2.07 -0.34 7.22
N LYS A 23 2.63 -1.00 6.20
CA LYS A 23 3.65 -0.45 5.30
C LYS A 23 3.14 -0.10 3.90
N VAL A 24 1.98 -0.63 3.50
CA VAL A 24 1.40 -0.35 2.18
C VAL A 24 1.13 1.16 1.99
N PRO A 25 1.51 1.74 0.85
CA PRO A 25 1.04 3.07 0.47
C PRO A 25 -0.49 3.14 0.51
N SER A 26 -1.00 4.21 1.08
CA SER A 26 -2.43 4.35 1.36
C SER A 26 -2.87 5.79 1.30
N ILE A 27 -4.16 6.00 1.07
CA ILE A 27 -4.81 7.29 1.30
C ILE A 27 -5.81 7.15 2.45
N ARG A 28 -6.29 8.28 2.99
CA ARG A 28 -7.45 8.27 3.88
C ARG A 28 -8.68 8.70 3.11
N ASP A 29 -9.79 8.01 3.30
CA ASP A 29 -11.09 8.46 2.79
C ASP A 29 -11.68 9.60 3.63
N SER A 30 -12.88 10.06 3.27
CA SER A 30 -13.58 11.13 4.00
C SER A 30 -13.94 10.76 5.44
N GLY A 31 -14.01 9.46 5.76
CA GLY A 31 -14.19 8.95 7.13
C GLY A 31 -12.87 8.79 7.89
N GLY A 32 -11.74 9.11 7.26
CA GLY A 32 -10.41 8.96 7.85
C GLY A 32 -9.89 7.52 7.83
N VAL A 33 -10.58 6.57 7.19
CA VAL A 33 -10.16 5.17 7.11
C VAL A 33 -9.04 5.04 6.09
N ARG A 34 -8.00 4.27 6.44
CA ARG A 34 -6.84 4.03 5.59
C ARG A 34 -7.19 3.03 4.49
N GLN A 35 -7.07 3.45 3.23
CA GLN A 35 -7.37 2.68 2.04
C GLN A 35 -6.09 2.36 1.27
N ALA A 36 -5.82 1.08 1.04
CA ALA A 36 -4.57 0.61 0.44
C ALA A 36 -4.50 0.83 -1.08
N ILE A 37 -3.30 1.08 -1.59
CA ILE A 37 -3.02 1.30 -3.01
C ILE A 37 -2.05 0.23 -3.53
N CYS A 38 -2.42 -0.46 -4.60
CA CYS A 38 -1.60 -1.51 -5.19
C CYS A 38 -0.33 -0.95 -5.83
N GLY A 39 0.70 -1.81 -5.96
CA GLY A 39 1.99 -1.42 -6.53
C GLY A 39 1.92 -0.86 -7.94
N ASN A 40 0.98 -1.33 -8.78
CA ASN A 40 0.78 -0.79 -10.13
C ASN A 40 0.36 0.68 -10.09
N CYS A 41 -0.63 1.03 -9.26
CA CYS A 41 -1.10 2.41 -9.11
C CYS A 41 -0.03 3.31 -8.49
N VAL A 42 0.71 2.82 -7.50
CA VAL A 42 1.82 3.60 -6.92
C VAL A 42 2.93 3.86 -7.93
N ARG A 43 3.33 2.87 -8.73
CA ARG A 43 4.33 3.06 -9.79
C ARG A 43 3.87 4.07 -10.84
N PHE A 44 2.61 4.00 -11.27
CA PHE A 44 2.04 4.96 -12.20
C PHE A 44 2.02 6.38 -11.62
N ALA A 45 1.60 6.52 -10.36
CA ALA A 45 1.61 7.80 -9.66
C ALA A 45 3.04 8.37 -9.52
N ASN A 46 4.01 7.54 -9.15
CA ASN A 46 5.41 7.96 -9.04
C ASN A 46 6.00 8.39 -10.38
N LYS A 47 5.68 7.69 -11.48
CA LYS A 47 6.06 8.12 -12.83
C LYS A 47 5.55 9.54 -13.13
N MET A 48 4.26 9.79 -12.90
CA MET A 48 3.68 11.13 -13.12
C MET A 48 4.29 12.19 -12.21
N ARG A 49 4.69 11.83 -10.98
CA ARG A 49 5.35 12.76 -10.06
C ARG A 49 6.73 13.17 -10.57
N ILE A 50 7.52 12.19 -11.00
CA ILE A 50 8.84 12.41 -11.60
C ILE A 50 8.74 13.30 -12.84
N GLU A 51 7.79 13.02 -13.74
CA GLU A 51 7.56 13.83 -14.95
C GLU A 51 7.19 15.29 -14.62
N LYS A 52 6.61 15.54 -13.45
CA LYS A 52 6.27 16.88 -12.95
C LYS A 52 7.37 17.51 -12.08
N GLY A 53 8.54 16.89 -11.97
CA GLY A 53 9.63 17.37 -11.12
C GLY A 53 9.37 17.25 -9.62
N MET A 54 8.49 16.33 -9.21
CA MET A 54 8.20 16.03 -7.81
C MET A 54 8.87 14.73 -7.37
N ASP A 55 9.22 14.63 -6.09
CA ASP A 55 9.78 13.40 -5.51
C ASP A 55 8.75 12.27 -5.52
N PRO A 56 9.14 11.03 -5.87
CA PRO A 56 8.25 9.87 -5.80
C PRO A 56 7.89 9.53 -4.34
N PHE A 57 6.74 8.91 -4.14
CA PHE A 57 6.38 8.33 -2.86
C PHE A 57 7.33 7.16 -2.53
N PRO A 58 7.90 7.11 -1.31
CA PRO A 58 8.67 5.97 -0.88
C PRO A 58 7.75 4.76 -0.70
N VAL A 59 8.21 3.60 -1.17
CA VAL A 59 7.50 2.32 -1.01
C VAL A 59 8.44 1.38 -0.25
N PRO A 60 8.11 0.99 0.99
CA PRO A 60 8.87 -0.02 1.71
C PRO A 60 8.96 -1.33 0.90
N ALA A 61 10.12 -2.00 0.97
CA ALA A 61 10.36 -3.22 0.17
C ALA A 61 9.36 -4.35 0.49
N ASP A 62 8.88 -4.38 1.73
CA ASP A 62 7.94 -5.36 2.28
C ASP A 62 6.49 -4.86 2.30
N ALA A 63 6.18 -3.74 1.62
CA ALA A 63 4.83 -3.16 1.56
C ALA A 63 3.77 -4.12 0.96
N TYR A 64 4.20 -5.06 0.12
CA TYR A 64 3.35 -6.02 -0.58
C TYR A 64 3.63 -7.48 -0.19
N GLU A 65 4.41 -7.69 0.86
CA GLU A 65 4.74 -9.01 1.40
C GLU A 65 3.81 -9.38 2.55
N ALA A 66 3.86 -10.65 2.98
CA ALA A 66 3.19 -11.10 4.20
C ALA A 66 3.74 -10.34 5.42
N VAL A 67 2.87 -9.99 6.36
CA VAL A 67 3.27 -9.30 7.60
C VAL A 67 3.56 -10.31 8.68
N ASP A 68 4.66 -10.13 9.43
CA ASP A 68 4.94 -10.94 10.61
C ASP A 68 3.82 -10.73 11.64
N GLU A 69 3.28 -11.82 12.18
CA GLU A 69 2.16 -11.77 13.13
C GLU A 69 2.48 -10.91 14.36
N ASN A 70 3.74 -10.82 14.78
CA ASN A 70 4.15 -9.98 15.91
C ASN A 70 4.05 -8.49 15.59
N GLU A 71 4.09 -8.08 14.32
CA GLU A 71 3.87 -6.68 13.92
C GLU A 71 2.38 -6.29 14.01
N LEU A 72 1.46 -7.25 14.02
CA LEU A 72 0.02 -7.02 14.07
C LEU A 72 -0.57 -6.91 15.48
N GLN A 73 0.25 -7.01 16.53
CA GLN A 73 -0.22 -6.89 17.91
C GLN A 73 -0.46 -5.41 18.23
N ILE A 74 -1.74 -4.99 18.18
CA ILE A 74 -2.23 -3.63 18.49
C ILE A 74 -2.67 -3.55 19.95
#